data_AF-A0A4Y9IXD7-F1
#
_entry.id   AF-A0A4Y9IXD7-F1
#
_cell.length_a   1.000
_cell.length_b   1.000
_cell.length_c   1.000
_cell.angle_alpha   90.00
_cell.angle_beta   90.00
_cell.angle_gamma   90.00
#
_symmetry.space_group_name_H-M   'P 1'
#
loop_
_entity.id
_entity.type
_entity.pdbx_description
1 polymer ?
#
loop_
_entity_poly.entity_id
_entity_poly.type
_entity_poly.pdbx_seq_one_letter_code
_entity_poly.pdbx_strand_id
1 'polypeptide(L)'
;MPHVDFLQMGDRIVLASEHDNSTELWELDLVKKEWNWLKKLDTLLSSYRYYYKNRFYGISSESSIREGIDWYDPYAKEGGFLRYENPVPDYMNVHTTDDINYGFLRFSGRNTANGDEEEIVIDIETGKILNHSSQAVEWKFQTIISLN
;
A
#
# COMPACT_ATOMS: atom_id res chain seq x y z
N MET A 1 -21.27 -6.70 -0.69
CA MET A 1 -21.27 -6.51 0.78
C MET A 1 -20.15 -5.52 1.08
N PRO A 2 -20.35 -4.53 1.97
CA PRO A 2 -19.27 -3.62 2.34
C PRO A 2 -18.13 -4.41 3.00
N HIS A 3 -16.90 -4.15 2.55
CA HIS A 3 -15.70 -4.73 3.12
C HIS A 3 -15.24 -3.85 4.29
N VAL A 4 -15.05 -4.42 5.46
CA VAL A 4 -14.63 -3.72 6.68
C VAL A 4 -13.46 -4.46 7.28
N ASP A 5 -12.29 -3.84 7.30
CA ASP A 5 -11.15 -4.37 8.05
C ASP A 5 -10.89 -3.56 9.31
N PHE A 6 -10.31 -4.27 10.28
CA PHE A 6 -9.98 -3.79 11.61
C PHE A 6 -8.47 -3.92 11.80
N LEU A 7 -7.80 -2.84 12.17
CA LEU A 7 -6.38 -2.85 12.46
C LEU A 7 -6.13 -2.16 13.81
N GLN A 8 -5.50 -2.88 14.74
CA GLN A 8 -5.13 -2.33 16.03
C GLN A 8 -3.77 -1.62 15.93
N MET A 9 -3.72 -0.38 16.39
CA MET A 9 -2.56 0.51 16.40
C MET A 9 -2.34 1.04 17.81
N GLY A 10 -1.55 0.31 18.60
CA GLY A 10 -1.37 0.61 20.01
C GLY A 10 -2.71 0.62 20.74
N ASP A 11 -3.06 1.76 21.32
CA ASP A 11 -4.32 1.99 22.05
C ASP A 11 -5.48 2.44 21.14
N ARG A 12 -5.42 2.14 19.85
CA ARG A 12 -6.45 2.53 18.87
C ARG A 12 -6.82 1.36 17.99
N ILE A 13 -8.07 1.32 17.53
CA ILE A 13 -8.49 0.45 16.42
C ILE A 13 -8.96 1.34 15.30
N VAL A 14 -8.36 1.21 14.13
CA VAL A 14 -8.86 1.90 12.93
C VAL A 14 -9.69 0.95 12.11
N LEU A 15 -10.83 1.44 11.68
CA LEU A 15 -11.70 0.83 10.70
C LEU A 15 -11.51 1.57 9.39
N ALA A 16 -11.34 0.82 8.31
CA ALA A 16 -11.64 1.34 6.98
C ALA A 16 -12.80 0.54 6.38
N SER A 17 -13.89 1.26 6.13
CA SER A 17 -15.10 0.75 5.50
C SER A 17 -15.16 1.25 4.07
N GLU A 18 -15.19 0.33 3.11
CA GLU A 18 -15.30 0.64 1.70
C GLU A 18 -16.78 0.71 1.26
N HIS A 19 -17.17 1.84 0.68
CA HIS A 19 -18.53 2.08 0.15
C HIS A 19 -18.48 3.03 -1.05
N ASP A 20 -19.20 2.72 -2.13
CA ASP A 20 -19.34 3.57 -3.32
C ASP A 20 -18.01 4.18 -3.83
N ASN A 21 -16.99 3.35 -4.09
CA ASN A 21 -15.65 3.75 -4.56
C ASN A 21 -14.88 4.70 -3.61
N SER A 22 -15.27 4.74 -2.34
CA SER A 22 -14.67 5.58 -1.31
C SER A 22 -14.37 4.77 -0.05
N THR A 23 -13.45 5.26 0.77
CA THR A 23 -13.13 4.65 2.06
C THR A 23 -13.43 5.58 3.20
N GLU A 24 -14.26 5.14 4.13
CA GLU A 24 -14.52 5.86 5.37
C GLU A 24 -13.65 5.30 6.48
N LEU A 25 -12.83 6.18 7.06
CA LEU A 25 -11.91 5.87 8.13
C LEU A 25 -12.49 6.31 9.46
N TRP A 26 -12.57 5.37 10.40
CA TRP A 26 -13.01 5.58 11.77
C TRP A 26 -11.96 5.05 12.73
N GLU A 27 -11.88 5.65 13.91
CA GLU A 27 -10.97 5.24 14.96
C GLU A 27 -11.73 5.01 16.26
N LEU A 28 -11.52 3.88 16.91
CA LEU A 28 -11.86 3.66 18.31
C LEU A 28 -10.63 3.96 19.15
N ASP A 29 -10.67 5.03 19.94
CA ASP A 29 -9.68 5.27 21.00
C ASP A 29 -9.98 4.30 22.16
N LEU A 30 -9.08 3.36 22.42
CA LEU A 30 -9.28 2.32 23.45
C LEU A 30 -9.11 2.87 24.88
N VAL A 31 -8.40 3.99 25.05
CA VAL A 31 -8.24 4.66 26.35
C VAL A 31 -9.54 5.37 26.72
N LYS A 32 -10.06 6.18 25.80
CA LYS A 32 -11.29 6.97 26.00
C LYS A 32 -12.57 6.16 25.76
N LYS A 33 -12.47 5.05 25.03
CA LYS A 33 -13.58 4.21 24.56
C LYS A 33 -14.56 4.97 23.68
N GLU A 34 -14.03 5.81 22.81
CA GLU A 34 -14.80 6.72 21.95
C GLU A 34 -14.50 6.47 20.48
N TRP A 35 -15.54 6.54 19.65
CA TRP A 35 -15.42 6.53 18.20
C TRP A 35 -15.16 7.94 17.68
N ASN A 36 -14.12 8.07 16.88
CA ASN A 36 -13.72 9.29 16.21
C ASN A 36 -13.84 9.09 14.70
N TRP A 37 -14.57 9.97 14.04
CA TRP A 37 -14.50 10.07 12.59
C TRP A 37 -13.14 10.66 12.20
N LEU A 38 -12.42 10.00 11.29
CA LEU A 38 -11.10 10.46 10.86
C LEU A 38 -11.21 11.24 9.55
N LYS A 39 -11.61 10.55 8.48
CA LYS A 39 -11.68 11.11 7.13
C LYS A 39 -12.47 10.19 6.20
N LYS A 40 -12.96 10.75 5.10
CA LYS A 40 -13.40 10.01 3.91
C LYS A 40 -12.36 10.18 2.80
N LEU A 41 -11.88 9.08 2.24
CA LEU A 41 -11.01 9.06 1.07
C LEU A 41 -11.88 8.88 -0.18
N ASP A 42 -11.59 9.65 -1.23
CA ASP A 42 -12.25 9.51 -2.54
C ASP A 42 -11.75 8.29 -3.33
N THR A 43 -10.92 7.47 -2.69
CA THR A 43 -10.41 6.21 -3.22
C THR A 43 -10.74 5.06 -2.27
N LEU A 44 -10.87 3.87 -2.82
CA LEU A 44 -10.87 2.64 -2.03
C LEU A 44 -9.47 2.45 -1.45
N LEU A 45 -9.33 2.08 -0.18
CA LEU A 45 -8.12 1.43 0.31
C LEU A 45 -8.24 -0.04 -0.11
N SER A 46 -7.16 -0.61 -0.63
CA SER A 46 -7.12 -1.98 -1.13
C SER A 46 -7.68 -3.04 -0.17
N SER A 47 -8.01 -4.21 -0.73
CA SER A 47 -8.16 -5.45 0.04
C SER A 47 -6.84 -5.89 0.70
N TYR A 48 -5.68 -5.47 0.16
CA TYR A 48 -4.36 -5.75 0.73
C TYR A 48 -3.87 -4.56 1.54
N ARG A 49 -4.40 -4.41 2.75
CA ARG A 49 -3.98 -3.38 3.70
C ARG A 49 -2.81 -3.85 4.54
N TYR A 50 -1.84 -2.95 4.71
CA TYR A 50 -0.72 -3.18 5.61
C TYR A 50 -0.52 -1.99 6.54
N TYR A 51 -0.14 -2.31 7.78
CA TYR A 51 0.19 -1.32 8.79
C TYR A 51 1.70 -1.29 9.04
N TYR A 52 2.30 -0.12 8.88
CA TYR A 52 3.72 0.08 9.15
C TYR A 52 4.03 1.51 9.57
N LYS A 53 4.84 1.66 10.62
CA LYS A 53 5.26 2.95 11.19
C LYS A 53 4.11 3.97 11.27
N ASN A 54 3.03 3.61 11.96
CA ASN A 54 1.88 4.50 12.15
C ASN A 54 1.08 4.82 10.89
N ARG A 55 1.29 4.13 9.76
CA ARG A 55 0.57 4.36 8.51
C ARG A 55 -0.13 3.10 8.01
N PHE A 56 -1.31 3.31 7.43
CA PHE A 56 -1.95 2.39 6.51
C PHE A 56 -1.36 2.55 5.14
N TYR A 57 -1.15 1.42 4.47
CA TYR A 57 -0.79 1.33 3.08
C TYR A 57 -1.82 0.45 2.37
N GLY A 58 -2.19 0.83 1.15
CA GLY A 58 -3.08 0.02 0.32
C GLY A 58 -2.91 0.29 -1.18
N ILE A 59 -2.97 -0.78 -1.97
CA ILE A 59 -3.00 -0.73 -3.45
C ILE A 59 -4.44 -0.88 -3.97
N SER A 60 -5.15 0.23 -4.09
CA SER A 60 -6.44 0.33 -4.77
C SER A 60 -6.34 0.15 -6.28
N SER A 61 -7.45 -0.11 -6.97
CA SER A 61 -7.51 -0.09 -8.44
C SER A 61 -6.96 1.22 -9.02
N GLU A 62 -7.29 2.35 -8.39
CA GLU A 62 -6.88 3.68 -8.79
C GLU A 62 -5.38 3.92 -8.54
N SER A 63 -4.85 3.45 -7.40
CA SER A 63 -3.42 3.52 -7.11
C SER A 63 -2.61 2.62 -8.04
N SER A 64 -3.13 1.44 -8.39
CA SER A 64 -2.49 0.52 -9.34
C SER A 64 -2.39 1.13 -10.73
N ILE A 65 -3.43 1.81 -11.21
CA ILE A 65 -3.40 2.54 -12.49
C ILE A 65 -2.40 3.70 -12.45
N ARG A 66 -2.26 4.36 -11.30
CA ARG A 66 -1.29 5.44 -11.09
C ARG A 66 0.11 4.95 -10.75
N GLU A 67 0.34 3.64 -10.82
CA GLU A 67 1.60 2.98 -10.45
C GLU A 67 2.04 3.39 -9.05
N GLY A 68 1.26 3.09 -8.01
CA GLY A 68 1.60 3.48 -6.65
C GLY A 68 0.80 2.82 -5.53
N ILE A 69 0.97 3.35 -4.31
CA ILE A 69 0.30 2.95 -3.06
C ILE A 69 -0.34 4.18 -2.44
N ASP A 70 -1.61 4.08 -2.03
CA ASP A 70 -2.24 5.07 -1.16
C ASP A 70 -1.81 4.82 0.30
N TRP A 71 -1.56 5.89 1.07
CA TRP A 71 -1.25 5.76 2.49
C TRP A 71 -2.00 6.76 3.37
N TYR A 72 -2.20 6.39 4.63
CA TYR A 72 -2.84 7.26 5.63
C TYR A 72 -2.24 7.07 7.02
N ASP A 73 -1.88 8.14 7.69
CA ASP A 73 -1.46 8.18 9.09
C ASP A 73 -2.62 8.71 9.96
N PRO A 74 -3.27 7.88 10.79
CA PRO A 74 -4.37 8.32 11.67
C PRO A 74 -3.89 9.18 12.84
N TYR A 75 -2.62 9.10 13.24
CA TYR A 75 -2.08 9.94 14.32
C TYR A 75 -1.82 11.35 13.82
N ALA A 76 -1.20 11.49 12.64
CA ALA A 76 -0.99 12.78 11.99
C ALA A 76 -2.27 13.31 11.31
N LYS A 77 -3.24 12.43 11.04
CA LYS A 77 -4.42 12.68 10.19
C LYS A 77 -4.05 13.13 8.78
N GLU A 78 -2.93 12.63 8.29
CA GLU A 78 -2.37 12.92 6.98
C GLU A 78 -2.48 11.70 6.09
N GLY A 79 -2.59 11.90 4.79
CA GLY A 79 -2.56 10.82 3.83
C GLY A 79 -1.95 11.30 2.53
N GLY A 80 -1.54 10.34 1.71
CA GLY A 80 -0.86 10.65 0.47
C GLY A 80 -0.81 9.46 -0.46
N PHE A 81 0.02 9.62 -1.48
CA PHE A 81 0.21 8.63 -2.52
C PHE A 81 1.72 8.47 -2.77
N LEU A 82 2.19 7.24 -2.72
CA LEU A 82 3.54 6.86 -3.12
C LEU A 82 3.49 6.38 -4.56
N ARG A 83 4.10 7.11 -5.49
CA ARG A 83 4.20 6.72 -6.91
C ARG A 83 5.50 5.98 -7.18
N TYR A 84 5.44 4.85 -7.89
CA TYR A 84 6.57 4.24 -8.56
C TYR A 84 6.75 4.90 -9.94
N GLU A 85 7.99 5.19 -10.31
CA GLU A 85 8.26 5.95 -11.54
C GLU A 85 8.14 5.13 -12.82
N ASN A 86 8.05 3.80 -12.70
CA ASN A 86 8.06 2.91 -13.84
C ASN A 86 6.91 1.93 -13.78
N PRO A 87 6.34 1.59 -14.94
CA PRO A 87 5.30 0.58 -15.03
C PRO A 87 5.81 -0.72 -14.47
N VAL A 88 5.04 -1.26 -13.52
CA VAL A 88 5.15 -2.66 -13.13
C VAL A 88 4.81 -3.49 -14.37
N PRO A 89 5.66 -4.46 -14.77
CA PRO A 89 5.33 -5.33 -15.88
C PRO A 89 3.98 -6.02 -15.69
N ASP A 90 3.22 -6.18 -16.76
CA ASP A 90 1.86 -6.74 -16.74
C ASP A 90 1.79 -8.18 -16.21
N TYR A 91 2.89 -8.93 -16.33
CA TYR A 91 3.03 -10.29 -15.78
C TYR A 91 3.36 -10.33 -14.29
N MET A 92 3.67 -9.19 -13.67
CA MET A 92 3.97 -9.09 -12.24
C MET A 92 2.74 -8.60 -11.47
N ASN A 93 2.49 -9.20 -10.31
CA ASN A 93 1.35 -8.85 -9.46
C ASN A 93 1.74 -8.91 -7.97
N VAL A 94 0.91 -8.26 -7.15
CA VAL A 94 0.87 -8.43 -5.70
C VAL A 94 -0.13 -9.54 -5.42
N HIS A 95 0.31 -10.62 -4.77
CA HIS A 95 -0.52 -11.82 -4.59
C HIS A 95 -1.15 -11.89 -3.21
N THR A 96 -0.53 -11.25 -2.21
CA THR A 96 -0.91 -11.38 -0.80
C THR A 96 -0.59 -10.13 0.03
N THR A 97 -1.09 -10.06 1.27
CA THR A 97 -0.63 -9.06 2.25
C THR A 97 0.83 -9.24 2.65
N ASP A 98 1.42 -10.43 2.48
CA ASP A 98 2.85 -10.65 2.77
C ASP A 98 3.76 -9.95 1.76
N ASP A 99 3.21 -9.64 0.59
CA ASP A 99 3.86 -8.82 -0.42
C ASP A 99 3.85 -7.35 -0.03
N ILE A 100 3.01 -6.92 0.92
CA ILE A 100 3.08 -5.60 1.56
C ILE A 100 3.42 -5.81 3.04
N ASN A 101 4.68 -6.13 3.36
CA ASN A 101 5.05 -6.46 4.74
C ASN A 101 6.47 -5.97 5.10
N TYR A 102 6.66 -5.70 6.38
CA TYR A 102 7.91 -5.20 6.99
C TYR A 102 8.47 -3.92 6.34
N GLY A 103 7.58 -3.07 5.81
CA GLY A 103 7.95 -1.83 5.12
C GLY A 103 8.34 -2.03 3.65
N PHE A 104 8.09 -3.23 3.10
CA PHE A 104 8.38 -3.56 1.71
C PHE A 104 7.11 -3.88 0.94
N LEU A 105 7.11 -3.49 -0.33
CA LEU A 105 6.16 -3.92 -1.34
C LEU A 105 6.86 -4.86 -2.33
N ARG A 106 6.31 -6.03 -2.57
CA ARG A 106 6.84 -7.04 -3.48
C ARG A 106 5.88 -7.23 -4.65
N PHE A 107 6.45 -7.28 -5.84
CA PHE A 107 5.78 -7.77 -7.04
C PHE A 107 6.49 -9.02 -7.50
N SER A 108 5.74 -10.07 -7.79
CA SER A 108 6.32 -11.30 -8.35
C SER A 108 5.53 -11.77 -9.55
N GLY A 109 6.24 -12.35 -10.50
CA GLY A 109 5.61 -12.92 -11.69
C GLY A 109 6.59 -13.71 -12.54
N ARG A 110 6.03 -14.53 -13.44
CA ARG A 110 6.79 -15.27 -14.43
C ARG A 110 6.94 -14.45 -15.70
N ASN A 111 8.16 -14.10 -16.05
CA ASN A 111 8.47 -13.36 -17.26
C ASN A 111 8.06 -14.16 -18.49
N THR A 112 7.25 -13.53 -19.34
CA THR A 112 6.64 -14.18 -20.51
C THR A 112 7.61 -14.42 -21.66
N ALA A 113 8.79 -13.78 -21.65
CA ALA A 113 9.79 -13.90 -22.70
C ALA A 113 10.76 -15.07 -22.49
N ASN A 114 11.21 -15.31 -21.26
CA ASN A 114 12.19 -16.35 -20.90
C ASN A 114 11.61 -17.45 -20.00
N GLY A 115 10.47 -17.22 -19.36
CA GLY A 115 9.83 -18.16 -18.44
C GLY A 115 10.39 -18.18 -17.02
N ASP A 116 11.29 -17.23 -16.70
CA ASP A 116 11.92 -17.12 -15.38
C ASP A 116 10.97 -16.45 -14.36
N GLU A 117 11.10 -16.84 -13.09
CA GLU A 117 10.42 -16.14 -11.99
C GLU A 117 11.21 -14.88 -11.62
N GLU A 118 10.54 -13.74 -11.56
CA GLU A 118 11.12 -12.44 -11.25
C GLU A 118 10.41 -11.79 -10.06
N GLU A 119 11.17 -10.99 -9.29
CA GLU A 119 10.69 -10.24 -8.14
C GLU A 119 11.20 -8.80 -8.17
N ILE A 120 10.32 -7.86 -7.84
CA ILE A 120 10.66 -6.46 -7.53
C ILE A 120 10.27 -6.18 -6.08
N VAL A 121 11.24 -5.73 -5.28
CA VAL A 121 10.99 -5.32 -3.87
C VAL A 121 11.22 -3.83 -3.71
N ILE A 122 10.22 -3.08 -3.25
CA ILE A 122 10.24 -1.63 -3.02
C ILE A 122 10.16 -1.35 -1.52
N ASP A 123 11.08 -0.56 -0.99
CA ASP A 123 10.99 0.07 0.32
C ASP A 123 9.93 1.17 0.28
N ILE A 124 8.85 1.02 1.04
CA ILE A 124 7.68 1.90 0.99
C ILE A 124 7.99 3.29 1.58
N GLU A 125 8.97 3.40 2.48
CA GLU A 125 9.33 4.68 3.11
C GLU A 125 10.14 5.57 2.18
N THR A 126 11.01 4.94 1.41
CA THR A 126 11.97 5.63 0.56
C THR A 126 11.60 5.55 -0.92
N GLY A 127 10.69 4.67 -1.30
CA GLY A 127 10.40 4.32 -2.69
C GLY A 127 11.55 3.58 -3.40
N LYS A 128 12.59 3.14 -2.67
CA LYS A 128 13.78 2.51 -3.28
C LYS A 128 13.58 1.03 -3.52
N ILE A 129 14.10 0.51 -4.62
CA ILE A 129 14.10 -0.93 -4.90
C ILE A 129 15.28 -1.60 -4.18
N LEU A 130 15.03 -2.72 -3.50
CA LEU A 130 15.99 -3.37 -2.60
C LEU A 130 16.50 -4.73 -3.06
N ASN A 131 15.74 -5.49 -3.86
CA ASN A 131 16.18 -6.81 -4.32
C ASN A 131 15.67 -7.12 -5.73
N HIS A 132 16.51 -7.87 -6.46
CA HIS A 132 16.27 -8.49 -7.76
C HIS A 132 16.73 -9.94 -7.66
N SER A 133 15.81 -10.91 -7.73
CA SER A 133 16.18 -12.32 -7.69
C SER A 133 16.78 -12.75 -9.05
N SER A 134 18.10 -12.82 -9.09
CA SER A 134 18.98 -13.56 -10.02
C SER A 134 18.73 -13.46 -11.54
N GLN A 135 19.71 -12.88 -12.24
CA GLN A 135 20.01 -12.99 -13.68
C GLN A 135 19.15 -12.22 -14.71
N ALA A 136 18.17 -11.43 -14.31
CA ALA A 136 17.59 -10.45 -15.22
C ALA A 136 18.43 -9.15 -15.24
N VAL A 137 18.42 -8.50 -16.40
CA VAL A 137 19.17 -7.28 -16.80
C VAL A 137 19.21 -6.20 -15.70
N GLU A 138 20.17 -5.29 -15.75
CA GLU A 138 20.28 -4.16 -14.82
C GLU A 138 19.07 -3.21 -14.96
N TRP A 139 18.08 -3.30 -14.06
CA TRP A 139 16.90 -2.41 -14.08
C TRP A 139 17.26 -1.11 -13.34
N LYS A 140 17.28 0.01 -14.07
CA LYS A 140 17.59 1.34 -13.54
C LYS A 140 16.29 2.09 -13.27
N PHE A 141 16.06 2.48 -12.03
CA PHE A 141 14.93 3.32 -11.65
C PHE A 141 15.35 4.45 -10.70
N GLN A 142 14.71 5.60 -10.87
CA GLN A 142 14.93 6.82 -10.11
C GLN A 142 13.76 7.05 -9.14
N THR A 143 13.93 7.93 -8.16
CA THR A 143 12.97 8.19 -7.07
C THR A 143 12.64 9.68 -7.01
N ILE A 144 11.36 10.03 -7.10
CA ILE A 144 10.84 11.37 -6.90
C ILE A 144 9.72 11.31 -5.86
N ILE A 145 10.05 11.84 -4.69
CA ILE A 145 9.17 12.08 -3.57
C ILE A 145 8.42 13.40 -3.84
N SER A 146 7.10 13.37 -3.97
CA SER A 146 6.31 14.59 -3.73
C SER A 146 5.83 14.57 -2.28
N LEU A 147 6.64 15.15 -1.40
CA LEU A 147 6.16 15.68 -0.13
C LEU A 147 5.53 17.03 -0.47
N ASN A 148 4.22 17.03 -0.70
CA ASN A 148 3.28 18.14 -0.50
C ASN A 148 1.86 17.71 -0.89
#